data_AF-A0A928B4F3-F1
#
_entry.id   AF-A0A928B4F3-F1
#
_cell.length_a   1.000
_cell.length_b   1.000
_cell.length_c   1.000
_cell.angle_alpha   90.00
_cell.angle_beta   90.00
_cell.angle_gamma   90.00
#
_symmetry.space_group_name_H-M   'P 1'
#
loop_
_entity.id
_entity.type
_entity.pdbx_description
1 polymer ?
#
loop_
_entity_poly.entity_id
_entity_poly.type
_entity_poly.pdbx_seq_one_letter_code
_entity_poly.pdbx_strand_id
1 'polypeptide(L)'
;MKLKNILMNCLRLGKMVALISCFALQASCEGNVDYVLKTEWLYQNQSSRDVTILVGDGNFVGDNVSIDIAAGGNYFYNIEFSSTTKNTNPLEIEPMYSWHGATIIVGEQSYWVDSDEGITDIKNYEVEKLGRNNFRFTYTFTDEILEQLKQQSE
;
A
#
# COMPACT_ATOMS: atom_id res chain seq x y z
N MET A 1 29.82 -61.55 21.76
CA MET A 1 28.91 -60.89 20.80
C MET A 1 28.02 -59.90 21.55
N LYS A 2 28.46 -58.64 21.79
CA LYS A 2 27.62 -57.57 22.40
C LYS A 2 28.23 -56.15 22.36
N LEU A 3 29.42 -55.95 21.77
CA LEU A 3 30.05 -54.62 21.70
C LEU A 3 29.68 -53.83 20.42
N LYS A 4 29.31 -54.52 19.33
CA LYS A 4 28.99 -53.88 18.04
C LYS A 4 27.65 -53.13 18.02
N ASN A 5 26.70 -53.48 18.89
CA ASN A 5 25.38 -52.81 18.93
C ASN A 5 25.37 -51.49 19.72
N ILE A 6 26.35 -51.26 20.59
CA ILE A 6 26.42 -50.02 21.39
C ILE A 6 27.05 -48.88 20.56
N LEU A 7 28.12 -49.17 19.82
CA LEU A 7 28.77 -48.18 18.94
C LEU A 7 27.86 -47.70 17.79
N MET A 8 27.02 -48.58 17.24
CA MET A 8 26.16 -48.24 16.10
C MET A 8 24.93 -47.38 16.50
N ASN A 9 24.57 -47.36 17.78
CA ASN A 9 23.51 -46.51 18.32
C ASN A 9 24.04 -45.13 18.76
N CYS A 10 25.28 -45.02 19.24
CA CYS A 10 25.92 -43.72 19.51
C CYS A 10 26.15 -42.92 18.21
N LEU A 11 26.43 -43.60 17.09
CA LEU A 11 26.65 -42.97 15.78
C LEU A 11 25.36 -42.41 15.14
N ARG A 12 24.18 -42.92 15.53
CA ARG A 12 22.87 -42.42 15.06
C ARG A 12 22.39 -41.20 15.85
N LEU A 13 22.75 -41.08 17.12
CA LEU A 13 22.42 -39.91 17.97
C LEU A 13 23.24 -38.68 17.59
N GLY A 14 24.52 -38.84 17.21
CA GLY A 14 25.38 -37.72 16.82
C GLY A 14 24.96 -37.02 15.51
N LYS A 15 24.23 -37.70 14.62
CA LYS A 15 23.75 -37.11 13.35
C LYS A 15 22.46 -36.30 13.52
N MET A 16 21.64 -36.59 14.53
CA MET A 16 20.41 -35.85 14.78
C MET A 16 20.67 -34.50 15.46
N VAL A 17 21.69 -34.41 16.33
CA VAL A 17 22.04 -33.17 17.04
C VAL A 17 22.67 -32.13 16.09
N ALA A 18 23.47 -32.57 15.11
CA ALA A 18 24.10 -31.67 14.13
C ALA A 18 23.11 -31.09 13.10
N LEU A 19 22.02 -31.80 12.78
CA LEU A 19 20.97 -31.29 11.90
C LEU A 19 20.11 -30.23 12.62
N ILE A 20 19.77 -30.45 13.89
CA ILE A 20 18.94 -29.51 14.68
C ILE A 20 19.70 -28.20 14.95
N SER A 21 21.02 -28.24 15.15
CA SER A 21 21.83 -27.03 15.33
C SER A 21 21.98 -26.17 14.07
N CYS A 22 21.91 -26.76 12.86
CA CYS A 22 21.96 -26.00 11.61
C CYS A 22 20.64 -25.28 11.30
N PHE A 23 19.49 -25.81 11.73
CA PHE A 23 18.19 -25.13 11.55
C PHE A 23 17.94 -24.05 12.61
N ALA A 24 18.50 -24.18 13.83
CA ALA A 24 18.31 -23.20 14.90
C ALA A 24 19.11 -21.90 14.72
N LEU A 25 20.20 -21.92 13.93
CA LEU A 25 21.05 -20.75 13.70
C LEU A 25 20.62 -19.85 12.52
N GLN A 26 19.61 -20.24 11.74
CA GLN A 26 19.04 -19.37 10.70
C GLN A 26 17.96 -18.42 11.21
N ALA A 27 17.51 -18.58 12.46
CA ALA A 27 16.42 -17.78 13.03
C ALA A 27 16.87 -16.51 13.77
N SER A 28 18.18 -16.21 13.84
CA SER A 28 18.67 -15.08 14.64
C SER A 28 19.83 -14.35 13.96
N CYS A 29 19.57 -13.83 12.76
CA CYS A 29 20.39 -12.78 12.18
C CYS A 29 19.55 -11.91 11.25
N GLU A 30 18.37 -11.51 11.70
CA GLU A 30 17.79 -10.26 11.21
C GLU A 30 18.29 -9.19 12.19
N GLY A 31 19.46 -8.62 11.90
CA GLY A 31 19.83 -7.32 12.47
C GLY A 31 18.74 -6.30 12.15
N ASN A 32 18.78 -5.11 12.76
CA ASN A 32 17.86 -4.03 12.41
C ASN A 32 18.03 -3.68 10.91
N VAL A 33 17.30 -4.37 10.04
CA VAL A 33 17.24 -4.08 8.61
C VAL A 33 16.15 -3.03 8.50
N ASP A 34 16.56 -1.80 8.27
CA ASP A 34 15.64 -0.75 7.85
C ASP A 34 15.08 -1.16 6.49
N TYR A 35 13.82 -1.60 6.46
CA TYR A 35 13.14 -1.87 5.21
C TYR A 35 12.63 -0.55 4.64
N VAL A 36 12.59 -0.43 3.32
CA VAL A 36 11.95 0.70 2.65
C VAL A 36 10.64 0.21 2.05
N LEU A 37 9.57 0.96 2.32
CA LEU A 37 8.29 0.83 1.65
C LEU A 37 8.22 1.89 0.55
N LYS A 38 8.01 1.46 -0.69
CA LYS A 38 7.81 2.32 -1.85
C LYS A 38 6.35 2.22 -2.29
N THR A 39 5.71 3.37 -2.50
CA THR A 39 4.32 3.43 -2.95
C THR A 39 4.23 4.35 -4.16
N GLU A 40 3.60 3.85 -5.22
CA GLU A 40 3.23 4.62 -6.41
C GLU A 40 1.72 4.83 -6.42
N TRP A 41 1.25 6.06 -6.24
CA TRP A 41 -0.16 6.42 -6.37
C TRP A 41 -0.41 6.90 -7.80
N LEU A 42 -1.26 6.18 -8.52
CA LEU A 42 -1.67 6.50 -9.88
C LEU A 42 -3.13 6.90 -9.89
N TYR A 43 -3.40 8.16 -10.19
CA TYR A 43 -4.75 8.65 -10.43
C TYR A 43 -4.97 8.72 -11.93
N GLN A 44 -5.86 7.87 -12.44
CA GLN A 44 -6.23 7.83 -13.85
C GLN A 44 -7.56 8.54 -14.05
N ASN A 45 -7.61 9.49 -14.95
CA ASN A 45 -8.86 10.11 -15.36
C ASN A 45 -9.31 9.50 -16.68
N GLN A 46 -10.17 8.48 -16.61
CA GLN A 46 -10.81 7.86 -17.77
C GLN A 46 -12.20 8.48 -18.06
N SER A 47 -12.55 9.58 -17.38
CA SER A 47 -13.77 10.31 -17.64
C SER A 47 -13.62 11.29 -18.81
N SER A 48 -14.75 11.84 -19.25
CA SER A 48 -14.80 12.86 -20.29
C SER A 48 -14.49 14.29 -19.79
N ARG A 49 -14.20 14.45 -18.50
CA ARG A 49 -14.09 15.76 -17.83
C ARG A 49 -12.76 15.87 -17.09
N ASP A 50 -12.24 17.08 -16.98
CA ASP A 50 -11.08 17.34 -16.12
C ASP A 50 -11.48 17.17 -14.65
N VAL A 51 -10.56 16.64 -13.85
CA VAL A 51 -10.74 16.36 -12.44
C VAL A 51 -9.62 17.06 -11.66
N THR A 52 -10.01 17.85 -10.66
CA THR A 52 -9.08 18.41 -9.68
C THR A 52 -9.35 17.80 -8.32
N ILE A 53 -8.30 17.36 -7.63
CA ILE A 53 -8.38 16.81 -6.28
C ILE A 53 -7.68 17.79 -5.32
N LEU A 54 -8.37 18.18 -4.26
CA LEU A 54 -7.80 18.96 -3.15
C LEU A 54 -7.79 18.09 -1.89
N VAL A 55 -6.65 18.04 -1.21
CA VAL A 55 -6.53 17.34 0.09
C VAL A 55 -7.26 18.11 1.18
N GLY A 56 -8.13 17.40 1.89
CA GLY A 56 -8.82 17.92 3.07
C GLY A 56 -9.91 18.95 2.76
N ASP A 57 -10.72 19.21 3.79
CA ASP A 57 -11.61 20.37 3.85
C ASP A 57 -10.71 21.62 3.82
N GLY A 58 -11.17 22.75 3.30
CA GLY A 58 -10.38 23.98 3.08
C GLY A 58 -9.70 24.61 4.33
N ASN A 59 -9.65 23.87 5.43
CA ASN A 59 -9.00 24.10 6.71
C ASN A 59 -7.63 23.40 6.87
N PHE A 60 -7.07 22.75 5.84
CA PHE A 60 -5.69 22.23 5.92
C PHE A 60 -4.69 23.41 5.98
N VAL A 61 -4.05 23.60 7.13
CA VAL A 61 -2.96 24.59 7.29
C VAL A 61 -1.66 23.93 6.83
N GLY A 62 -1.52 23.81 5.52
CA GLY A 62 -0.34 23.33 4.80
C GLY A 62 -0.46 23.73 3.33
N ASP A 63 0.59 23.54 2.53
CA ASP A 63 0.48 23.77 1.08
C ASP A 63 -0.63 22.85 0.55
N ASN A 64 -1.78 23.41 0.18
CA ASN A 64 -2.89 22.67 -0.42
C ASN A 64 -2.34 21.91 -1.63
N VAL A 65 -2.24 20.58 -1.54
CA VAL A 65 -1.84 19.77 -2.68
C VAL A 65 -3.05 19.70 -3.60
N SER A 66 -2.99 20.49 -4.68
CA SER A 66 -3.92 20.39 -5.79
C SER A 66 -3.37 19.42 -6.81
N ILE A 67 -4.16 18.42 -7.17
CA ILE A 67 -3.83 17.48 -8.24
C ILE A 67 -4.82 17.71 -9.38
N ASP A 68 -4.33 18.28 -10.47
CA ASP A 68 -5.11 18.48 -11.69
C ASP A 68 -4.85 17.34 -12.68
N ILE A 69 -5.93 16.68 -13.11
CA ILE A 69 -5.88 15.54 -14.02
C ILE A 69 -6.84 15.82 -15.17
N ALA A 70 -6.27 16.18 -16.33
CA ALA A 70 -7.04 16.38 -17.55
C ALA A 70 -7.83 15.12 -17.94
N ALA A 71 -8.92 15.28 -18.68
CA ALA A 71 -9.69 14.17 -19.25
C ALA A 71 -8.79 13.23 -20.08
N GLY A 72 -8.85 11.92 -19.81
CA GLY A 72 -7.95 10.92 -20.40
C GLY A 72 -6.52 10.92 -19.85
N GLY A 73 -6.22 11.80 -18.89
CA GLY A 73 -4.89 12.01 -18.31
C GLY A 73 -4.62 11.12 -17.11
N ASN A 74 -3.36 11.16 -16.63
CA ASN A 74 -2.91 10.44 -15.46
C ASN A 74 -2.02 11.34 -14.59
N TYR A 75 -2.09 11.16 -13.28
CA TYR A 75 -1.16 11.77 -12.33
C TYR A 75 -0.49 10.69 -11.47
N PHE A 76 0.82 10.84 -11.27
CA PHE A 76 1.62 9.93 -10.46
C PHE A 76 2.18 10.64 -9.24
N TYR A 77 2.05 10.01 -8.08
CA TYR A 77 2.66 10.47 -6.84
C TYR A 77 3.40 9.33 -6.15
N ASN A 78 4.71 9.48 -6.00
CA ASN A 78 5.58 8.45 -5.43
C ASN A 78 6.04 8.87 -4.05
N ILE A 79 5.95 7.96 -3.08
CA ILE A 79 6.41 8.18 -1.72
C ILE A 79 7.23 6.98 -1.27
N GLU A 80 8.29 7.26 -0.51
CA GLU A 80 9.08 6.24 0.18
C GLU A 80 9.00 6.45 1.70
N PHE A 81 8.74 5.37 2.43
CA PHE A 81 8.66 5.35 3.88
C PHE A 81 9.67 4.37 4.46
N SER A 82 10.18 4.67 5.65
CA SER A 82 10.85 3.64 6.46
C SER A 82 9.81 2.62 6.92
N SER A 83 10.14 1.34 6.83
CA SER A 83 9.29 0.23 7.24
C SER A 83 10.03 -0.65 8.23
N THR A 84 9.33 -1.06 9.29
CA THR A 84 9.82 -2.01 10.29
C THR A 84 9.60 -3.45 9.85
N THR A 85 8.87 -3.69 8.75
CA THR A 85 8.51 -5.03 8.30
C THR A 85 9.02 -5.30 6.89
N LYS A 86 9.44 -6.54 6.68
CA LYS A 86 9.97 -7.03 5.40
C LYS A 86 8.88 -7.22 4.34
N ASN A 87 7.63 -7.40 4.77
CA ASN A 87 6.48 -7.68 3.93
C ASN A 87 5.28 -6.89 4.50
N THR A 88 5.05 -5.69 3.98
CA THR A 88 3.88 -4.88 4.33
C THR A 88 2.63 -5.41 3.63
N ASN A 89 1.51 -5.41 4.34
CA ASN A 89 0.18 -5.63 3.74
C ASN A 89 -0.26 -4.32 3.07
N PRO A 90 -0.53 -4.28 1.77
CA PRO A 90 -0.86 -3.03 1.09
C PRO A 90 -2.20 -2.41 1.54
N LEU A 91 -3.11 -3.20 2.13
CA LEU A 91 -4.37 -2.68 2.67
C LEU A 91 -4.20 -1.94 4.00
N GLU A 92 -3.01 -1.98 4.60
CA GLU A 92 -2.64 -1.19 5.79
C GLU A 92 -1.96 0.13 5.40
N ILE A 93 -1.80 0.39 4.09
CA ILE A 93 -1.23 1.63 3.56
C ILE A 93 -2.39 2.55 3.20
N GLU A 94 -2.40 3.73 3.81
CA GLU A 94 -3.49 4.67 3.63
C GLU A 94 -3.22 5.68 2.52
N PRO A 95 -4.23 6.04 1.70
CA PRO A 95 -4.14 7.14 0.75
C PRO A 95 -3.85 8.45 1.45
N MET A 96 -3.30 9.42 0.71
CA MET A 96 -3.00 10.77 1.21
C MET A 96 -4.23 11.48 1.83
N TYR A 97 -5.43 11.05 1.45
CA TYR A 97 -6.71 11.66 1.82
C TYR A 97 -7.43 10.94 2.97
N SER A 98 -6.92 9.80 3.47
CA SER A 98 -7.68 8.90 4.37
C SER A 98 -8.22 9.60 5.62
N TRP A 99 -7.39 10.41 6.28
CA TRP A 99 -7.73 11.05 7.56
C TRP A 99 -8.60 12.30 7.43
N HIS A 100 -8.53 12.96 6.29
CA HIS A 100 -9.07 14.31 6.13
C HIS A 100 -10.22 14.38 5.16
N GLY A 101 -10.45 13.35 4.35
CA GLY A 101 -11.31 13.44 3.17
C GLY A 101 -10.63 14.17 2.01
N ALA A 102 -11.38 14.38 0.94
CA ALA A 102 -10.93 15.11 -0.24
C ALA A 102 -12.06 15.93 -0.86
N THR A 103 -11.72 17.08 -1.43
CA THR A 103 -12.63 17.79 -2.34
C THR A 103 -12.28 17.44 -3.78
N ILE A 104 -13.27 16.96 -4.53
CA ILE A 104 -13.17 16.67 -5.96
C ILE A 104 -13.89 17.75 -6.74
N ILE A 105 -13.19 18.43 -7.64
CA ILE A 105 -13.73 19.49 -8.48
C ILE A 105 -13.84 18.97 -9.91
N VAL A 106 -15.02 19.13 -10.51
CA VAL A 106 -15.33 18.75 -11.88
C VAL A 106 -16.06 19.91 -12.56
N GLY A 107 -15.39 20.62 -13.46
CA GLY A 107 -15.90 21.86 -14.03
C GLY A 107 -16.11 22.93 -12.96
N GLU A 108 -17.33 23.43 -12.81
CA GLU A 108 -17.69 24.44 -11.79
C GLU A 108 -18.22 23.84 -10.48
N GLN A 109 -18.29 22.51 -10.38
CA GLN A 109 -18.88 21.81 -9.23
C GLN A 109 -17.78 21.26 -8.33
N SER A 110 -18.00 21.31 -7.01
CA SER A 110 -17.10 20.77 -5.99
C SER A 110 -17.86 19.77 -5.13
N TYR A 111 -17.24 18.62 -4.89
CA TYR A 111 -17.82 17.48 -4.17
C TYR A 111 -16.91 17.08 -3.03
N TRP A 112 -17.47 17.01 -1.83
CA TRP A 112 -16.76 16.47 -0.68
C TRP A 112 -16.84 14.95 -0.68
N VAL A 113 -15.70 14.29 -0.47
CA VAL A 113 -15.60 12.85 -0.24
C VAL A 113 -15.09 12.64 1.18
N ASP A 114 -15.94 12.05 2.02
CA ASP A 114 -15.59 11.75 3.41
C ASP A 114 -14.43 10.76 3.51
N SER A 115 -13.83 10.66 4.70
CA SER A 115 -12.88 9.59 5.02
C SER A 115 -13.54 8.22 4.81
N ASP A 116 -12.76 7.25 4.34
CA ASP A 116 -13.21 5.87 4.06
C ASP A 116 -14.27 5.72 2.94
N GLU A 117 -14.35 6.70 2.02
CA GLU A 117 -15.19 6.64 0.82
C GLU A 117 -14.42 6.95 -0.46
N GLY A 118 -14.85 6.40 -1.61
CA GLY A 118 -14.28 6.74 -2.91
C GLY A 118 -12.74 6.73 -2.93
N ILE A 119 -12.13 7.84 -3.34
CA ILE A 119 -10.67 8.02 -3.42
C ILE A 119 -9.96 8.02 -2.05
N THR A 120 -10.69 8.12 -0.94
CA THR A 120 -10.14 8.18 0.42
C THR A 120 -10.05 6.79 1.07
N ASP A 121 -10.78 5.78 0.57
CA ASP A 121 -10.66 4.38 1.01
C ASP A 121 -9.71 3.59 0.10
N ILE A 122 -8.68 3.00 0.69
CA ILE A 122 -7.72 2.12 0.00
C ILE A 122 -8.41 0.95 -0.72
N LYS A 123 -9.56 0.49 -0.22
CA LYS A 123 -10.30 -0.63 -0.82
C LYS A 123 -10.85 -0.33 -2.20
N ASN A 124 -10.95 0.95 -2.57
CA ASN A 124 -11.41 1.39 -3.89
C ASN A 124 -10.27 1.50 -4.91
N TYR A 125 -9.03 1.20 -4.52
CA TYR A 125 -7.87 1.20 -5.41
C TYR A 125 -7.63 -0.21 -5.96
N GLU A 126 -7.24 -0.27 -7.23
CA GLU A 126 -6.56 -1.45 -7.75
C GLU A 126 -5.12 -1.48 -7.21
N VAL A 127 -4.70 -2.61 -6.64
CA VAL A 127 -3.39 -2.76 -6.01
C VAL A 127 -2.51 -3.73 -6.80
N GLU A 128 -1.41 -3.22 -7.34
CA GLU A 128 -0.39 -3.99 -8.03
C GLU A 128 0.86 -4.16 -7.15
N LYS A 129 1.31 -5.40 -6.94
CA LYS A 129 2.55 -5.69 -6.20
C LYS A 129 3.74 -5.73 -7.15
N LEU A 130 4.53 -4.65 -7.16
CA LEU A 130 5.73 -4.50 -8.00
C LEU A 130 6.98 -5.13 -7.38
N GLY A 131 6.98 -5.34 -6.07
CA GLY A 131 8.09 -5.90 -5.33
C GLY A 131 7.70 -6.28 -3.90
N ARG A 132 8.69 -6.52 -3.04
CA ARG A 132 8.42 -7.02 -1.68
C ARG A 132 7.64 -6.03 -0.82
N ASN A 133 8.14 -4.79 -0.76
CA ASN A 133 7.51 -3.61 -0.17
C ASN A 133 7.45 -2.49 -1.23
N ASN A 134 7.03 -2.84 -2.44
CA ASN A 134 6.84 -1.89 -3.52
C ASN A 134 5.48 -2.16 -4.15
N PHE A 135 4.59 -1.18 -4.09
CA PHE A 135 3.20 -1.31 -4.49
C PHE A 135 2.79 -0.11 -5.34
N ARG A 136 1.94 -0.37 -6.32
CA ARG A 136 1.21 0.67 -7.05
C ARG A 136 -0.26 0.58 -6.69
N PHE A 137 -0.84 1.73 -6.38
CA PHE A 137 -2.24 1.93 -6.05
C PHE A 137 -2.86 2.78 -7.16
N THR A 138 -3.82 2.22 -7.89
CA THR A 138 -4.48 2.90 -8.99
C THR A 138 -5.91 3.25 -8.61
N TYR A 139 -6.26 4.54 -8.65
CA TYR A 139 -7.64 4.99 -8.58
C TYR A 139 -8.05 5.56 -9.93
N THR A 140 -9.20 5.09 -10.43
CA THR A 140 -9.68 5.47 -11.76
C THR A 140 -10.95 6.29 -11.63
N PHE A 141 -10.90 7.54 -12.07
CA PHE A 141 -12.11 8.34 -12.27
C PHE A 141 -12.76 7.95 -13.59
N THR A 142 -14.05 7.60 -13.53
CA THR A 142 -14.91 7.36 -14.69
C THR A 142 -16.06 8.33 -14.66
N ASP A 143 -16.74 8.53 -15.80
CA ASP A 143 -17.95 9.37 -15.81
C ASP A 143 -19.01 8.85 -14.82
N GLU A 144 -19.12 7.53 -14.64
CA GLU A 144 -20.04 6.94 -13.66
C GLU A 144 -19.70 7.35 -12.22
N ILE A 145 -18.42 7.30 -11.83
CA ILE A 145 -17.98 7.75 -10.50
C ILE A 145 -18.28 9.25 -10.32
N LEU A 146 -18.02 10.06 -11.33
CA LEU A 146 -18.28 11.50 -11.26
C LEU A 146 -19.79 11.81 -11.16
N GLU A 147 -20.66 11.03 -11.81
CA GLU A 147 -22.12 11.18 -11.64
C GLU A 147 -22.61 10.71 -10.27
N GLN A 148 -22.00 9.67 -9.69
CA GLN A 148 -22.33 9.22 -8.33
C GLN A 148 -22.00 10.30 -7.29
N LEU A 149 -20.83 10.96 -7.42
CA LEU A 149 -20.45 12.09 -6.56
C LEU A 149 -21.48 13.22 -6.60
N LYS A 150 -22.02 13.51 -7.80
CA LYS A 150 -23.06 14.52 -7.97
C LYS A 150 -24.34 14.17 -7.22
N GLN A 151 -24.80 12.92 -7.31
CA GLN A 151 -26.03 12.46 -6.65
C GLN A 151 -25.93 12.49 -5.11
N GLN A 152 -24.72 12.37 -4.55
CA GLN A 152 -24.50 12.46 -3.10
C GLN A 152 -24.58 13.90 -2.56
N SER A 153 -24.49 14.91 -3.44
CA SER A 153 -24.50 16.33 -3.09
C SER A 153 -25.86 17.02 -3.23
N GLU A 154 -26.87 16.32 -3.76
CA GLU A 154 -28.26 16.78 -3.95
C GLU A 154 -29.18 16.30 -2.81
#